data_AF-A0A227J6I4-F1
#
_entry.id   AF-A0A227J6I4-F1
#
_cell.length_a   1.000
_cell.length_b   1.000
_cell.length_c   1.000
_cell.angle_alpha   90.00
_cell.angle_beta   90.00
_cell.angle_gamma   90.00
#
_symmetry.space_group_name_H-M   'P 1'
#
loop_
_entity.id
_entity.type
_entity.pdbx_description
1 polymer ?
#
loop_
_entity_poly.entity_id
_entity_poly.type
_entity_poly.pdbx_seq_one_letter_code
_entity_poly.pdbx_strand_id
1 'polypeptide(L)'
;QVDMVYHGNQVAVTYDIPMAEVVLDFFDRLKSTSRGYASLDYNFQRFEASNMVRVDVLLNGDKVDALALITHKDQSQTRGRQLVEKMKEFIPRQMFDIAIQAAIGNHIIARSTVK
;
A
#
# COMPACT_ATOMS: atom_id res chain seq x y z
N GLN A 1 -12.70 1.58 16.61
CA GLN A 1 -13.23 0.43 17.35
C GLN A 1 -14.74 0.57 17.34
N VAL A 2 -15.44 -0.40 16.75
CA VAL A 2 -16.90 -0.37 16.63
C VAL A 2 -17.54 -1.15 17.76
N ASP A 3 -16.99 -2.33 18.07
CA ASP A 3 -17.49 -3.17 19.15
C ASP A 3 -16.37 -4.02 19.76
N MET A 4 -16.54 -4.43 21.01
CA MET A 4 -15.65 -5.34 21.72
C MET A 4 -16.43 -6.14 22.76
N VAL A 5 -16.49 -7.46 22.58
CA VAL A 5 -17.22 -8.38 23.44
C VAL A 5 -16.28 -9.44 24.00
N TYR A 6 -16.39 -9.69 25.30
CA TYR A 6 -15.62 -10.71 26.00
C TYR A 6 -16.44 -12.00 26.16
N HIS A 7 -15.91 -13.10 25.65
CA HIS A 7 -16.45 -14.45 25.84
C HIS A 7 -15.48 -15.27 26.69
N GLY A 8 -15.53 -15.04 28.00
CA GLY A 8 -14.59 -15.65 28.95
C GLY A 8 -13.16 -15.21 28.64
N ASN A 9 -12.33 -16.15 28.17
CA ASN A 9 -10.93 -15.88 27.80
C ASN A 9 -10.74 -15.45 26.33
N GLN A 10 -11.82 -15.42 25.54
CA GLN A 10 -11.79 -14.96 24.15
C GLN A 10 -12.33 -13.53 24.05
N VAL A 11 -11.78 -12.76 23.12
CA VAL A 11 -12.24 -11.40 22.84
C VAL A 11 -12.66 -11.34 21.37
N ALA A 12 -13.92 -11.00 21.13
CA ALA A 12 -14.43 -10.64 19.82
C ALA A 12 -14.28 -9.13 19.65
N VAL A 13 -13.58 -8.68 18.61
CA VAL A 13 -13.36 -7.25 18.37
C VAL A 13 -13.76 -6.90 16.95
N THR A 14 -14.54 -5.84 16.81
CA THR A 14 -15.04 -5.33 15.53
C THR A 14 -14.44 -3.96 15.25
N TYR A 15 -13.81 -3.82 14.08
CA TYR A 15 -13.22 -2.57 13.61
C TYR A 15 -13.66 -2.28 12.18
N ASP A 16 -13.94 -1.00 11.92
CA ASP A 16 -14.01 -0.48 10.57
C ASP A 16 -12.57 -0.19 10.11
N ILE A 17 -12.12 -0.90 9.07
CA ILE A 17 -10.78 -0.77 8.48
C ILE A 17 -10.92 -0.56 6.98
N PRO A 18 -10.15 0.36 6.36
CA PRO A 18 -10.14 0.51 4.92
C PRO A 18 -9.75 -0.80 4.23
N MET A 19 -10.60 -1.28 3.30
CA MET A 19 -10.38 -2.55 2.61
C MET A 19 -9.03 -2.60 1.87
N ALA A 20 -8.52 -1.46 1.42
CA ALA A 20 -7.20 -1.34 0.80
C ALA A 20 -6.05 -1.74 1.74
N GLU A 21 -6.16 -1.50 3.05
CA GLU A 21 -5.14 -1.91 4.03
C GLU A 21 -5.24 -3.40 4.37
N VAL A 22 -6.47 -3.93 4.40
CA VAL A 22 -6.71 -5.36 4.67
C VAL A 22 -6.02 -6.25 3.63
N VAL A 23 -6.03 -5.84 2.35
CA VAL A 23 -5.48 -6.61 1.23
C VAL A 23 -3.94 -6.58 1.15
N LEU A 24 -3.27 -5.54 1.68
CA LEU A 24 -1.84 -5.34 1.45
C LEU A 24 -0.91 -6.18 2.35
N ASP A 25 -1.15 -6.17 3.67
CA ASP A 25 -0.24 -6.80 4.65
C ASP A 25 -0.92 -7.07 6.02
N PHE A 26 -2.23 -6.81 6.14
CA PHE A 26 -2.89 -6.88 7.44
C PHE A 26 -3.00 -8.32 7.97
N PHE A 27 -3.31 -9.28 7.10
CA PHE A 27 -3.51 -10.68 7.48
C PHE A 27 -2.25 -11.30 8.09
N ASP A 28 -1.10 -11.09 7.44
CA ASP A 28 0.19 -11.64 7.89
C ASP A 28 0.62 -11.02 9.22
N ARG A 29 0.44 -9.70 9.36
CA ARG A 29 0.70 -8.97 10.61
C ARG A 29 -0.18 -9.43 11.76
N LEU A 30 -1.47 -9.67 11.50
CA LEU A 30 -2.41 -10.16 12.50
C LEU A 30 -1.99 -11.54 13.00
N LYS A 31 -1.74 -12.48 12.07
CA LYS A 31 -1.32 -13.85 12.40
C LYS A 31 0.00 -13.88 13.14
N SER A 32 0.98 -13.08 12.72
CA SER A 32 2.28 -12.96 13.40
C SER A 32 2.12 -12.44 14.83
N THR A 33 1.40 -11.32 15.01
CA THR A 33 1.20 -10.69 16.32
C THR A 33 0.43 -11.60 17.28
N SER A 34 -0.59 -12.30 16.78
CA SER A 34 -1.39 -13.22 17.59
C SER A 34 -0.75 -14.61 17.73
N ARG A 35 0.42 -14.88 17.15
CA ARG A 35 0.99 -16.24 17.03
C ARG A 35 0.00 -17.28 16.48
N GLY A 36 -0.82 -16.87 15.52
CA GLY A 36 -1.83 -17.71 14.87
C GLY A 36 -3.19 -17.83 15.58
N TYR A 37 -3.32 -17.37 16.84
CA TYR A 37 -4.56 -17.50 17.63
C TYR A 37 -5.70 -16.58 17.15
N ALA A 38 -5.41 -15.45 16.51
CA ALA A 38 -6.45 -14.57 15.99
C ALA A 38 -7.01 -15.12 14.67
N SER A 39 -8.33 -15.03 14.51
CA SER A 39 -9.03 -15.23 13.25
C SER A 39 -9.58 -13.90 12.77
N LEU A 40 -9.76 -13.77 11.45
CA LEU A 40 -10.28 -12.58 10.81
C LEU A 40 -11.43 -12.99 9.92
N ASP A 41 -12.59 -12.38 10.15
CA ASP A 41 -13.72 -12.38 9.24
C ASP A 41 -13.99 -10.92 8.86
N TYR A 42 -14.21 -10.65 7.57
CA TYR A 42 -14.47 -9.30 7.08
C TYR A 42 -15.51 -9.32 5.97
N ASN A 43 -16.38 -8.32 6.00
CA ASN A 43 -17.39 -8.07 4.99
C ASN A 43 -17.28 -6.62 4.50
N PHE A 44 -17.68 -6.41 3.25
CA PHE A 44 -17.79 -5.05 2.73
C PHE A 44 -18.94 -4.32 3.42
N GLN A 45 -18.65 -3.19 4.06
CA GLN A 45 -19.64 -2.41 4.81
C GLN A 45 -20.19 -1.23 4.01
N ARG A 46 -19.31 -0.34 3.54
CA ARG A 46 -19.68 0.86 2.77
C ARG A 46 -18.50 1.43 1.99
N PHE A 47 -18.79 2.26 1.00
CA PHE A 47 -17.81 3.22 0.48
C PHE A 47 -17.80 4.47 1.37
N GLU A 48 -16.61 4.97 1.67
CA GLU A 48 -16.43 6.19 2.45
C GLU A 48 -15.50 7.14 1.68
N ALA A 49 -15.86 8.42 1.68
CA ALA A 49 -15.04 9.45 1.05
C ALA A 49 -13.74 9.59 1.85
N SER A 50 -12.63 9.24 1.21
CA SER A 50 -11.29 9.36 1.79
C SER A 50 -10.41 10.17 0.83
N ASN A 51 -9.41 10.86 1.38
CA ASN A 51 -8.50 11.70 0.59
C ASN A 51 -7.46 10.82 -0.12
N MET A 52 -7.92 10.13 -1.14
CA MET A 52 -7.13 9.19 -1.92
C MET A 52 -6.52 9.91 -3.13
N VAL A 53 -5.26 9.58 -3.42
CA VAL A 53 -4.51 10.07 -4.58
C VAL A 53 -4.01 8.89 -5.40
N ARG A 54 -4.00 9.08 -6.72
CA ARG A 54 -3.40 8.14 -7.66
C ARG A 54 -1.92 8.49 -7.82
N VAL A 55 -1.05 7.53 -7.51
CA VAL A 55 0.39 7.60 -7.77
C VAL A 55 0.66 6.79 -9.02
N ASP A 56 1.13 7.47 -10.06
CA ASP A 56 1.56 6.89 -11.33
C ASP A 56 3.07 6.62 -11.30
N VAL A 57 3.49 5.58 -12.04
CA VAL A 57 4.90 5.25 -12.23
C VAL A 57 5.32 5.61 -13.63
N LEU A 58 6.46 6.27 -13.76
CA LEU A 58 7.08 6.57 -15.05
C LEU A 58 8.46 5.91 -15.09
N LEU A 59 8.74 5.21 -16.19
CA LEU A 59 10.05 4.64 -16.52
C LEU A 59 10.58 5.38 -17.74
N ASN A 60 11.72 6.07 -17.61
CA ASN A 60 12.30 6.89 -18.68
C ASN A 60 11.32 7.93 -19.30
N GLY A 61 10.33 8.37 -18.52
CA GLY A 61 9.28 9.29 -18.97
C GLY A 61 8.02 8.60 -19.49
N ASP A 62 8.07 7.29 -19.76
CA ASP A 62 6.92 6.51 -20.20
C ASP A 62 6.11 6.03 -19.00
N LYS A 63 4.81 6.30 -19.04
CA LYS A 63 3.89 5.93 -17.96
C LYS A 63 3.58 4.43 -18.01
N VAL A 64 3.74 3.76 -16.87
CA VAL A 64 3.45 2.33 -16.71
C VAL A 64 2.19 2.18 -15.88
N ASP A 65 1.03 2.09 -16.54
CA ASP A 65 -0.27 1.99 -15.88
C ASP A 65 -0.42 0.73 -15.00
N ALA A 66 0.25 -0.37 -15.37
CA ALA A 66 0.22 -1.61 -14.60
C ALA A 66 0.80 -1.48 -13.18
N LEU A 67 1.60 -0.43 -12.92
CA LEU A 67 2.23 -0.18 -11.63
C LEU A 67 1.61 1.01 -10.88
N ALA A 68 0.57 1.63 -11.44
CA ALA A 68 -0.13 2.72 -10.77
C ALA A 68 -0.84 2.19 -9.51
N LEU A 69 -0.80 2.99 -8.44
CA LEU A 69 -1.43 2.65 -7.16
C LEU A 69 -2.28 3.80 -6.66
N ILE A 70 -3.34 3.46 -5.92
CA ILE A 70 -4.19 4.43 -5.23
C ILE A 70 -3.88 4.33 -3.74
N THR A 71 -3.54 5.46 -3.11
CA THR A 71 -3.16 5.51 -1.69
C THR A 71 -3.65 6.80 -1.05
N HIS A 72 -3.65 6.87 0.28
CA HIS A 72 -4.05 8.08 0.99
C HIS A 72 -3.04 9.21 0.73
N LYS A 73 -3.50 10.45 0.63
CA LYS A 73 -2.66 11.62 0.35
C LYS A 73 -1.47 11.72 1.31
N ASP A 74 -1.70 11.49 2.60
CA ASP A 74 -0.66 11.60 3.63
C ASP A 74 0.41 10.50 3.52
N GLN A 75 0.05 9.33 2.98
CA GLN A 75 0.98 8.20 2.78
C GLN A 75 1.64 8.21 1.39
N SER A 76 1.16 9.05 0.48
CA SER A 76 1.52 9.00 -0.94
C SER A 76 3.01 9.14 -1.22
N GLN A 77 3.70 10.02 -0.48
CA GLN A 77 5.14 10.22 -0.62
C GLN A 77 5.95 9.01 -0.14
N THR A 78 5.59 8.45 1.01
CA THR A 78 6.24 7.26 1.56
C THR A 78 6.04 6.05 0.66
N ARG A 79 4.79 5.81 0.23
CA ARG A 79 4.45 4.71 -0.68
C ARG A 79 5.11 4.85 -2.04
N GLY A 80 5.10 6.05 -2.62
CA GLY A 80 5.77 6.31 -3.89
C GLY A 80 7.28 6.04 -3.81
N ARG A 81 7.94 6.41 -2.71
CA ARG A 81 9.35 6.11 -2.49
C ARG A 81 9.62 4.61 -2.34
N GLN A 82 8.82 3.91 -1.53
CA GLN A 82 8.94 2.46 -1.36
C GLN A 82 8.77 1.72 -2.70
N LEU A 83 7.82 2.16 -3.52
CA LEU A 83 7.59 1.61 -4.84
C LEU A 83 8.82 1.78 -5.74
N VAL A 84 9.38 2.98 -5.79
CA VAL A 84 10.57 3.30 -6.61
C VAL A 84 11.79 2.48 -6.16
N GLU A 85 12.04 2.35 -4.85
CA GLU A 85 13.14 1.53 -4.34
C GLU A 85 12.93 0.04 -4.64
N LYS A 86 11.72 -0.47 -4.47
CA LYS A 86 11.39 -1.86 -4.80
C LYS A 86 11.61 -2.14 -6.30
N MET A 87 11.22 -1.21 -7.17
CA MET A 87 11.45 -1.34 -8.62
C MET A 87 12.95 -1.31 -8.97
N LYS A 88 13.75 -0.52 -8.25
CA LYS A 88 15.20 -0.47 -8.42
C LYS A 88 15.86 -1.81 -8.07
N GLU A 89 15.33 -2.54 -7.09
CA GLU A 89 15.82 -3.89 -6.73
C GLU A 89 15.47 -4.93 -7.80
N PHE A 90 14.30 -4.81 -8.44
CA PHE A 90 13.86 -5.74 -9.49
C PHE A 90 14.43 -5.46 -10.88
N ILE A 91 14.71 -4.19 -11.21
CA ILE A 91 15.25 -3.80 -12.53
C ILE A 91 16.78 -3.94 -12.50
N PRO A 92 17.37 -4.88 -13.25
CA PRO A 92 18.82 -5.02 -13.31
C PRO A 92 19.45 -3.80 -14.00
N ARG A 93 20.71 -3.54 -13.67
CA ARG A 93 21.51 -2.52 -14.37
C ARG A 93 21.63 -2.87 -15.85
N GLN A 94 21.47 -1.87 -16.71
CA GLN A 94 21.56 -2.02 -18.16
C GLN A 94 22.64 -1.10 -18.72
N MET A 95 22.91 -1.16 -20.02
CA MET A 95 23.92 -0.31 -20.69
C MET A 95 23.54 1.19 -20.70
N PHE A 96 22.33 1.53 -20.28
CA PHE A 96 21.82 2.89 -20.21
C PHE A 96 21.17 3.15 -18.85
N ASP A 97 21.21 4.41 -18.42
CA ASP A 97 20.56 4.84 -17.19
C ASP A 97 19.03 4.67 -17.32
N ILE A 98 18.43 4.03 -16.32
CA ILE A 98 16.97 3.88 -16.22
C ILE A 98 16.47 4.80 -15.11
N ALA A 99 15.72 5.83 -15.47
CA ALA A 99 15.05 6.72 -14.55
C ALA A 99 13.70 6.13 -14.14
N ILE A 100 13.54 5.81 -12.86
CA ILE A 100 12.30 5.35 -12.23
C ILE A 100 11.72 6.51 -11.45
N GLN A 101 10.47 6.88 -11.74
CA GLN A 101 9.80 8.03 -11.14
C GLN A 101 8.41 7.63 -10.64
N ALA A 102 8.02 8.16 -9.49
CA ALA A 102 6.63 8.13 -9.04
C ALA A 102 6.09 9.57 -9.07
N ALA A 103 4.89 9.74 -9.61
CA ALA A 103 4.24 11.03 -9.77
C ALA A 103 2.79 10.99 -9.32
N ILE A 104 2.28 12.13 -8.85
CA ILE A 104 0.87 12.37 -8.60
C ILE A 104 0.42 13.44 -9.58
N GLY A 105 -0.34 13.06 -10.60
CA GLY A 105 -0.64 13.94 -11.73
C GLY A 105 0.66 14.41 -12.40
N ASN A 106 0.90 15.72 -12.42
CA ASN A 106 2.10 16.33 -13.02
C ASN A 106 3.29 16.48 -12.05
N HIS A 107 3.11 16.17 -10.76
CA HIS A 107 4.14 16.40 -9.76
C HIS A 107 4.91 15.11 -9.44
N ILE A 108 6.24 15.12 -9.62
CA ILE A 108 7.11 13.98 -9.29
C ILE A 108 7.35 13.99 -7.78
N ILE A 109 6.92 12.93 -7.09
CA ILE A 109 7.05 12.79 -5.63
C ILE A 109 8.29 11.98 -5.22
N ALA A 110 8.78 11.09 -6.09
CA ALA A 110 9.98 10.31 -5.87
C ALA A 110 10.66 10.00 -7.20
N ARG A 111 12.01 9.97 -7.20
CA ARG A 111 12.83 9.64 -8.37
C ARG A 111 14.05 8.85 -7.91
N SER A 112 14.38 7.80 -8.64
CA SER A 112 15.62 7.04 -8.50
C SER A 112 16.13 6.69 -9.89
N THR A 113 17.45 6.58 -10.03
CA THR A 113 18.08 6.19 -11.29
C THR A 113 18.89 4.92 -11.07
N VAL A 114 18.60 3.88 -11.85
CA VAL A 114 19.45 2.71 -11.98
C VAL A 114 20.55 3.06 -12.99
N LYS A 115 21.76 3.26 -12.49
CA LYS A 115 22.99 3.24 -13.31
C LYS A 115 23.41 1.81 -13.60
#